data_AF-A0A7S3KUW1-F1
#
_entry.id   AF-A0A7S3KUW1-F1
#
_cell.length_a   1.000
_cell.length_b   1.000
_cell.length_c   1.000
_cell.angle_alpha   90.00
_cell.angle_beta   90.00
_cell.angle_gamma   90.00
#
_symmetry.space_group_name_H-M   'P 1'
#
loop_
_entity.id
_entity.type
_entity.pdbx_description
1 polymer ?
#
loop_
_entity_poly.entity_id
_entity_poly.type
_entity_poly.pdbx_seq_one_letter_code
_entity_poly.pdbx_strand_id
1 'polypeptide(L)'
;TALRDTDIVAEIVKRKGIEAMSHVLTTKVDIKTAVVILEGIRNCLEVGQQSFINEQGDNEFALIVEQCGGLDTIEQMQEHENQQIYEIAVEIIESYFQVEEVDLDGDADDMLLQF
;
A
#
# COMPACT_ATOMS: atom_id res chain seq x y z
N THR A 1 -30.31 -11.95 5.17
CA THR A 1 -28.86 -11.73 5.33
C THR A 1 -28.40 -10.63 4.40
N ALA A 2 -28.98 -9.43 4.56
CA ALA A 2 -28.73 -8.26 3.71
C ALA A 2 -27.46 -7.51 4.15
N LEU A 3 -26.45 -8.25 4.62
CA LEU A 3 -25.12 -7.71 4.79
C LEU A 3 -24.48 -7.63 3.40
N ARG A 4 -24.64 -6.43 2.82
CA ARG A 4 -23.55 -5.70 2.16
C ARG A 4 -23.25 -6.03 0.69
N ASP A 5 -24.25 -6.06 -0.17
CA ASP A 5 -23.98 -5.88 -1.62
C ASP A 5 -23.24 -4.54 -1.85
N THR A 6 -23.60 -3.49 -1.11
CA THR A 6 -22.95 -2.17 -1.21
C THR A 6 -21.50 -2.16 -0.73
N ASP A 7 -21.17 -2.83 0.38
CA ASP A 7 -19.78 -2.87 0.86
C ASP A 7 -18.91 -3.80 0.01
N ILE A 8 -19.47 -4.89 -0.54
CA ILE A 8 -18.77 -5.73 -1.54
C ILE A 8 -18.51 -4.93 -2.82
N VAL A 9 -19.49 -4.14 -3.29
CA VAL A 9 -19.31 -3.25 -4.45
C VAL A 9 -18.27 -2.18 -4.15
N ALA A 10 -18.30 -1.55 -2.97
CA ALA A 10 -17.31 -0.57 -2.55
C ALA A 10 -15.90 -1.19 -2.48
N GLU A 11 -15.78 -2.40 -1.95
CA GLU A 11 -14.51 -3.14 -1.86
C GLU A 11 -13.97 -3.51 -3.24
N ILE A 12 -14.83 -3.99 -4.14
CA ILE A 12 -14.44 -4.29 -5.53
C ILE A 12 -14.01 -3.03 -6.27
N VAL A 13 -14.70 -1.89 -6.07
CA VAL A 13 -14.36 -0.63 -6.72
C VAL A 13 -13.02 -0.09 -6.18
N LYS A 14 -12.80 -0.15 -4.86
CA LYS A 14 -11.53 0.24 -4.23
C LYS A 14 -10.36 -0.58 -4.78
N ARG A 15 -10.47 -1.91 -4.75
CA ARG A 15 -9.43 -2.82 -5.26
C ARG A 15 -9.14 -2.59 -6.74
N LYS A 16 -10.18 -2.53 -7.58
CA LYS A 16 -10.02 -2.35 -9.03
C LYS A 16 -9.49 -0.97 -9.41
N GLY A 17 -9.79 0.06 -8.61
CA GLY A 17 -9.26 1.41 -8.83
C GLY A 17 -7.75 1.45 -8.60
N ILE A 18 -7.29 0.92 -7.47
CA ILE A 18 -5.87 0.86 -7.11
C ILE A 18 -5.10 -0.04 -8.10
N GLU A 19 -5.63 -1.23 -8.40
CA GLU A 19 -5.04 -2.16 -9.37
C GLU A 19 -4.89 -1.53 -10.77
N ALA A 20 -5.92 -0.82 -11.24
CA ALA A 20 -5.87 -0.14 -12.54
C ALA A 20 -4.82 0.99 -12.55
N MET A 21 -4.69 1.74 -11.46
CA MET A 21 -3.67 2.79 -11.31
C MET A 21 -2.26 2.21 -11.37
N SER A 22 -1.99 1.13 -10.61
CA SER A 22 -0.71 0.42 -10.65
C SER A 22 -0.40 -0.15 -12.04
N HIS A 23 -1.38 -0.78 -12.71
CA HIS A 23 -1.18 -1.31 -14.06
C HIS A 23 -0.83 -0.21 -15.09
N VAL A 24 -1.42 0.98 -14.99
CA VAL A 24 -1.10 2.08 -15.93
C VAL A 24 0.36 2.52 -15.82
N LEU A 25 0.94 2.53 -14.61
CA LEU A 25 2.35 2.86 -14.39
C LEU A 25 3.31 1.85 -15.04
N THR A 26 2.89 0.59 -15.23
CA THR A 26 3.70 -0.44 -15.93
C THR A 26 3.79 -0.23 -17.45
N THR A 27 3.01 0.69 -18.01
CA THR A 27 3.05 1.04 -19.43
C THR A 27 3.83 2.33 -19.66
N LYS A 28 4.33 2.59 -20.88
CA LYS A 28 4.95 3.88 -21.19
C LYS A 28 3.94 5.02 -21.03
N VAL A 29 4.03 5.71 -19.91
CA VAL A 29 3.25 6.90 -19.58
C VAL A 29 4.13 8.14 -19.61
N ASP A 30 3.55 9.29 -19.92
CA ASP A 30 4.27 10.55 -19.80
C ASP A 30 4.46 10.94 -18.32
N ILE A 31 5.47 11.76 -18.06
CA ILE A 31 5.87 12.18 -16.70
C ILE A 31 4.69 12.74 -15.91
N LYS A 32 3.80 13.53 -16.53
CA LYS A 32 2.68 14.15 -15.81
C LYS A 32 1.65 13.11 -15.40
N THR A 33 1.38 12.15 -16.29
CA THR A 33 0.47 11.04 -15.99
C THR A 33 1.02 10.18 -14.84
N ALA A 34 2.31 9.83 -14.87
CA ALA A 34 2.94 9.07 -13.79
C ALA A 34 2.83 9.79 -12.43
N VAL A 35 3.13 11.08 -12.40
CA VAL A 35 2.97 11.93 -11.20
C VAL A 35 1.53 11.92 -10.70
N VAL A 36 0.55 12.15 -11.57
CA VAL A 36 -0.88 12.20 -11.18
C VAL A 36 -1.34 10.87 -10.59
N ILE A 37 -0.85 9.75 -11.13
CA ILE A 37 -1.20 8.42 -10.61
C ILE A 37 -0.57 8.19 -9.24
N LEU A 38 0.72 8.52 -9.06
CA LEU A 38 1.40 8.38 -7.77
C LEU A 38 0.74 9.25 -6.68
N GLU A 39 0.40 10.50 -7.02
CA GLU A 39 -0.38 11.40 -6.17
C GLU A 39 -1.76 10.82 -5.81
N GLY A 40 -2.43 10.19 -6.78
CA GLY A 40 -3.70 9.49 -6.57
C GLY A 40 -3.57 8.32 -5.59
N ILE A 41 -2.51 7.53 -5.72
CA ILE A 41 -2.20 6.43 -4.81
C ILE A 41 -1.91 6.96 -3.40
N ARG A 42 -1.05 7.99 -3.27
CA ARG A 42 -0.75 8.62 -1.97
C ARG A 42 -2.02 9.13 -1.28
N ASN A 43 -2.89 9.83 -2.01
CA ASN A 43 -4.14 10.34 -1.46
C ASN A 43 -5.09 9.21 -1.03
N CYS A 44 -5.11 8.08 -1.75
CA CYS A 44 -5.84 6.90 -1.30
C CYS A 44 -5.27 6.41 0.03
N LEU A 45 -3.95 6.18 0.11
CA LEU A 45 -3.29 5.71 1.32
C LEU A 45 -3.54 6.62 2.52
N GLU A 46 -3.54 7.93 2.33
CA GLU A 46 -3.87 8.92 3.38
C GLU A 46 -5.31 8.74 3.89
N VAL A 47 -6.29 8.59 2.98
CA VAL A 47 -7.69 8.32 3.35
C VAL A 47 -7.81 6.98 4.09
N GLY A 48 -7.07 5.98 3.64
CA GLY A 48 -6.96 4.68 4.29
C GLY A 48 -6.49 4.82 5.74
N GLN A 49 -5.42 5.59 5.96
CA GLN A 49 -4.82 5.82 7.26
C GLN A 49 -5.78 6.52 8.24
N GLN A 50 -6.65 7.40 7.73
CA GLN A 50 -7.56 8.18 8.56
C GLN A 50 -8.88 7.47 8.87
N SER A 51 -9.36 6.61 7.98
CA SER A 51 -10.76 6.13 8.02
C SER A 51 -10.95 4.64 7.74
N PHE A 52 -9.91 3.93 7.30
CA PHE A 52 -9.97 2.50 6.95
C PHE A 52 -8.84 1.75 7.63
N ILE A 53 -8.79 1.86 8.95
CA ILE A 53 -7.91 1.06 9.81
C ILE A 53 -8.68 -0.19 10.25
N ASN A 54 -8.09 -1.37 10.02
CA ASN A 54 -8.68 -2.64 10.40
C ASN A 54 -8.57 -2.89 11.93
N GLU A 55 -9.12 -4.01 12.40
CA GLU A 55 -9.06 -4.39 13.83
C GLU A 55 -7.62 -4.64 14.34
N GLN A 56 -6.66 -4.87 13.45
CA GLN A 56 -5.25 -5.11 13.74
C GLN A 56 -4.43 -3.81 13.77
N GLY A 57 -5.01 -2.67 13.39
CA GLY A 57 -4.33 -1.38 13.32
C GLY A 57 -3.73 -1.08 11.95
N ASP A 58 -3.92 -1.95 10.95
CA ASP A 58 -3.36 -1.76 9.61
C ASP A 58 -4.28 -0.93 8.72
N ASN A 59 -3.66 -0.19 7.80
CA ASN A 59 -4.34 0.54 6.75
C ASN A 59 -4.84 -0.43 5.67
N GLU A 60 -6.16 -0.59 5.55
CA GLU A 60 -6.77 -1.50 4.56
C GLU A 60 -6.37 -1.16 3.12
N PHE A 61 -6.08 0.11 2.81
CA PHE A 61 -5.68 0.50 1.45
C PHE A 61 -4.22 0.20 1.17
N ALA A 62 -3.35 0.25 2.19
CA ALA A 62 -1.98 -0.22 2.08
C ALA A 62 -1.96 -1.72 1.75
N LEU A 63 -2.75 -2.53 2.46
CA LEU A 63 -2.91 -3.96 2.19
C LEU A 63 -3.41 -4.23 0.76
N ILE A 64 -4.34 -3.41 0.24
CA ILE A 64 -4.82 -3.53 -1.14
C ILE A 64 -3.72 -3.23 -2.14
N VAL A 65 -2.92 -2.17 -1.91
CA VAL A 65 -1.77 -1.81 -2.77
C VAL A 65 -0.76 -2.94 -2.83
N GLU A 66 -0.45 -3.60 -1.71
CA GLU A 66 0.43 -4.76 -1.68
C GLU A 66 -0.17 -5.95 -2.44
N GLN A 67 -1.43 -6.29 -2.17
CA GLN A 67 -2.11 -7.44 -2.78
C GLN A 67 -2.21 -7.34 -4.31
N CYS A 68 -2.24 -6.13 -4.87
CA CYS A 68 -2.29 -5.93 -6.32
C CYS A 68 -0.92 -5.73 -6.98
N GLY A 69 0.20 -5.92 -6.26
CA GLY A 69 1.55 -5.65 -6.78
C GLY A 69 1.82 -4.15 -7.02
N GLY A 70 1.02 -3.29 -6.39
CA GLY A 70 1.17 -1.84 -6.50
C GLY A 70 2.43 -1.34 -5.81
N LEU A 71 2.82 -1.97 -4.69
CA LEU A 71 4.08 -1.67 -4.01
C LEU A 71 5.29 -1.92 -4.92
N ASP A 72 5.39 -3.11 -5.53
CA ASP A 72 6.44 -3.44 -6.50
C ASP A 72 6.51 -2.43 -7.66
N THR A 73 5.35 -1.91 -8.07
CA THR A 73 5.26 -0.89 -9.12
C THR A 73 5.81 0.46 -8.63
N ILE A 74 5.49 0.87 -7.40
CA ILE A 74 5.97 2.11 -6.80
C ILE A 74 7.49 2.03 -6.55
N GLU A 75 8.01 0.88 -6.14
CA GLU A 75 9.45 0.62 -6.02
C GLU A 75 10.18 0.80 -7.36
N GLN A 76 9.63 0.26 -8.45
CA GLN A 76 10.18 0.47 -9.80
C GLN A 76 10.20 1.95 -10.20
N MET A 77 9.24 2.76 -9.72
CA MET A 77 9.22 4.20 -10.00
C MET A 77 10.40 4.94 -9.34
N GLN A 78 11.05 4.38 -8.32
CA GLN A 78 12.26 4.96 -7.74
C GLN A 78 13.46 4.91 -8.72
N GLU A 79 13.43 4.06 -9.75
CA GLU A 79 14.48 4.02 -10.78
C GLU A 79 14.28 5.05 -11.90
N HIS A 80 13.18 5.81 -11.86
CA HIS A 80 12.82 6.74 -12.93
C HIS A 80 13.78 7.95 -12.98
N GLU A 81 14.18 8.38 -14.18
CA GLU A 81 15.07 9.54 -14.41
C GLU A 81 14.49 10.90 -13.96
N ASN A 82 13.21 10.92 -13.55
CA ASN A 82 12.52 12.14 -13.18
C ASN A 82 12.53 12.25 -11.66
N GLN A 83 13.21 13.27 -11.16
CA GLN A 83 13.38 13.51 -9.74
C GLN A 83 12.05 13.57 -8.97
N GLN A 84 11.01 14.19 -9.54
CA GLN A 84 9.72 14.35 -8.87
C GLN A 84 9.00 13.00 -8.70
N ILE A 85 9.10 12.12 -9.69
CA ILE A 85 8.55 10.76 -9.62
C ILE A 85 9.24 9.96 -8.52
N TYR A 86 10.58 10.02 -8.48
CA TYR A 86 11.38 9.40 -7.44
C TYR A 86 10.98 9.88 -6.04
N GLU A 87 10.90 11.21 -5.85
CA GLU A 87 10.57 11.81 -4.56
C GLU A 87 9.21 11.36 -4.03
N ILE A 88 8.17 11.36 -4.89
CA ILE A 88 6.83 10.91 -4.49
C ILE A 88 6.83 9.40 -4.18
N ALA A 89 7.53 8.59 -4.96
CA ALA A 89 7.60 7.15 -4.73
C ALA A 89 8.29 6.81 -3.39
N VAL A 90 9.40 7.51 -3.08
CA VAL A 90 10.08 7.40 -1.78
C VAL A 90 9.16 7.83 -0.65
N GLU A 91 8.51 8.99 -0.77
CA GLU A 91 7.58 9.49 0.25
C GLU A 91 6.46 8.48 0.55
N ILE A 92 5.86 7.87 -0.48
CA ILE A 92 4.82 6.85 -0.31
C ILE A 92 5.36 5.64 0.46
N ILE A 93 6.53 5.13 0.06
CA ILE A 93 7.13 3.96 0.68
C ILE A 93 7.49 4.25 2.14
N GLU A 94 8.16 5.37 2.42
CA GLU A 94 8.57 5.75 3.78
C GLU A 94 7.37 6.04 4.71
N SER A 95 6.27 6.55 4.17
CA SER A 95 5.11 6.97 4.98
C SER A 95 4.12 5.86 5.28
N TYR A 96 4.00 4.86 4.40
CA TYR A 96 2.92 3.87 4.48
C TYR A 96 3.39 2.41 4.49
N PHE A 97 4.63 2.13 4.08
CA PHE A 97 5.16 0.77 3.94
C PHE A 97 6.48 0.54 4.69
N GLN A 98 7.14 1.60 5.16
CA GLN A 98 8.24 1.48 6.12
C GLN A 98 7.72 1.66 7.55
N VAL A 99 8.14 0.74 8.43
CA VAL A 99 7.81 0.57 9.85
C VAL A 99 6.55 -0.30 10.07
N GLU A 100 6.60 -1.53 10.59
CA GLU A 100 7.58 -2.20 11.47
C GLU A 100 7.59 -3.72 11.15
N GLU A 101 8.74 -4.31 10.80
CA GLU A 101 9.04 -5.68 11.26
C GLU A 101 8.99 -5.62 12.78
N VAL A 102 7.81 -5.81 13.37
CA VAL A 102 7.75 -6.29 14.74
C VAL A 102 8.30 -7.70 14.63
N ASP A 103 9.58 -7.87 14.95
CA ASP A 103 10.18 -9.15 15.30
C ASP A 103 9.32 -9.78 16.39
N LEU A 104 8.28 -10.52 15.99
CA LEU A 104 7.52 -11.41 16.86
C LEU A 104 8.25 -12.76 17.01
N ASP A 105 9.57 -12.73 17.18
CA ASP A 105 10.33 -13.90 17.67
C ASP A 105 10.74 -13.66 19.13
N GLY A 106 9.72 -13.36 19.94
CA GLY A 106 9.73 -13.68 21.36
C GLY A 106 9.51 -15.18 21.54
N ASP A 107 10.52 -16.00 21.26
CA ASP A 107 10.52 -17.41 21.67
C ASP A 107 10.82 -17.53 23.16
N ALA A 108 9.75 -17.67 23.93
CA ALA A 108 9.74 -17.96 25.36
C ALA A 108 10.11 -19.43 25.66
N ASP A 109 11.31 -19.88 25.28
CA ASP A 109 11.79 -21.25 25.56
C ASP A 109 13.18 -21.32 26.25
N ASP A 110 13.55 -20.34 27.08
CA ASP A 110 14.73 -20.42 27.96
C ASP A 110 14.37 -20.43 29.47
N MET A 111 13.24 -21.04 29.83
CA MET A 111 12.84 -21.25 31.24
C MET A 111 12.82 -22.72 31.68
N LEU A 112 13.55 -23.62 31.02
CA LEU A 112 13.61 -25.04 31.43
C LEU A 112 15.02 -25.65 31.45
N LEU A 113 15.96 -25.01 32.13
CA LEU A 113 17.10 -25.71 32.74
C LEU A 113 17.38 -25.23 34.17
N GLN A 114 16.41 -25.48 35.05
CA GLN A 114 16.72 -25.87 36.42
C GLN A 114 16.14 -27.27 36.64
N PHE A 115 16.98 -28.30 36.50
CA PHE A 115 17.14 -29.44 37.42
C PHE A 115 18.41 -30.20 37.05
#